data_AF-A0A920V1U7-F1
#
_entry.id   AF-A0A920V1U7-F1
#
_cell.length_a   1.000
_cell.length_b   1.000
_cell.length_c   1.000
_cell.angle_alpha   90.00
_cell.angle_beta   90.00
_cell.angle_gamma   90.00
#
_symmetry.space_group_name_H-M   'P 1'
#
loop_
_entity.id
_entity.type
_entity.pdbx_description
1 polymer ?
#
loop_
_entity_poly.entity_id
_entity_poly.type
_entity_poly.pdbx_seq_one_letter_code
_entity_poly.pdbx_strand_id
1 'polypeptide(L)'
;MLETKADADPEAVMAYLFKHTPLEQNVSYNATALVPDGDGLSPRRVSLGEMLNHFNPFRYATTRRRFEFQLTTPQTHPILEGF
;
A
#
# COMPACT_ATOMS: atom_id res chain seq x y z
N MET A 1 -31.95 -3.03 -9.66
CA MET A 1 -32.07 -2.70 -11.08
C MET A 1 -32.61 -1.29 -11.16
N LEU A 2 -32.00 -0.40 -11.95
CA LEU A 2 -32.47 0.97 -12.08
C LEU A 2 -33.38 1.03 -13.31
N GLU A 3 -34.68 1.14 -13.06
CA GLU A 3 -35.69 1.20 -14.13
C GLU A 3 -35.83 2.66 -14.60
N THR A 4 -35.70 2.88 -15.91
CA THR A 4 -35.94 4.19 -16.53
C THR A 4 -37.34 4.21 -17.14
N LYS A 5 -37.96 5.40 -17.22
CA LYS A 5 -39.25 5.55 -17.92
C LYS A 5 -39.04 5.28 -19.42
N ALA A 6 -40.06 4.76 -20.10
CA ALA A 6 -39.98 4.33 -21.50
C ALA A 6 -39.45 5.41 -22.48
N ASP A 7 -39.70 6.69 -22.20
CA ASP A 7 -39.28 7.82 -23.04
C ASP A 7 -38.04 8.56 -22.51
N ALA A 8 -37.42 8.06 -21.43
CA ALA A 8 -36.22 8.68 -20.86
C ALA A 8 -34.97 8.15 -21.57
N ASP A 9 -34.07 9.06 -21.95
CA ASP A 9 -32.74 8.69 -22.45
C ASP A 9 -31.88 8.12 -21.30
N PRO A 10 -31.52 6.82 -21.33
CA PRO A 10 -30.75 6.20 -20.26
C PRO A 10 -29.35 6.80 -20.09
N GLU A 11 -28.73 7.32 -21.16
CA GLU A 11 -27.41 7.95 -21.07
C GLU A 11 -27.47 9.27 -20.28
N ALA A 12 -28.48 10.09 -20.56
CA ALA A 12 -28.73 11.32 -19.81
C ALA A 12 -29.05 11.04 -18.33
N VAL A 13 -29.83 10.00 -18.04
CA VAL A 13 -30.12 9.58 -16.65
C VAL A 13 -28.83 9.14 -15.93
N MET A 14 -27.99 8.34 -16.58
CA MET A 14 -26.72 7.89 -16.00
C MET A 14 -25.75 9.05 -15.77
N ALA A 15 -25.61 9.97 -16.73
CA ALA A 15 -24.78 11.16 -16.58
C ALA A 15 -25.25 12.05 -15.41
N TYR A 16 -26.57 12.21 -15.25
CA TYR A 16 -27.16 12.92 -14.11
C TYR A 16 -26.84 12.20 -12.79
N LEU A 17 -27.00 10.88 -12.74
CA LEU A 17 -26.71 10.09 -11.55
C LEU A 17 -25.23 10.14 -11.17
N PHE A 18 -24.29 10.01 -12.11
CA PHE A 18 -22.87 10.17 -11.83
C PHE A 18 -22.52 11.56 -11.28
N LYS A 19 -23.20 12.60 -11.77
CA LYS A 19 -22.98 13.98 -11.31
C LYS A 19 -23.56 14.27 -9.92
N HIS A 20 -24.68 13.66 -9.58
CA HIS A 20 -25.47 14.02 -8.39
C HIS A 20 -25.51 12.95 -7.29
N THR A 21 -24.88 11.81 -7.51
CA THR A 21 -24.82 10.70 -6.55
C THR A 21 -23.39 10.16 -6.44
N PRO A 22 -23.04 9.46 -5.36
CA PRO A 22 -21.70 8.90 -5.18
C PRO A 22 -21.41 7.64 -6.02
N LEU A 23 -22.15 7.42 -7.13
CA LEU A 23 -21.91 6.32 -8.07
C LEU A 23 -20.57 6.46 -8.81
N GLU A 24 -20.11 7.70 -9.01
CA GLU A 24 -18.76 8.01 -9.48
C GLU A 24 -18.09 8.91 -8.42
N GLN A 25 -16.84 8.61 -8.08
CA GLN A 25 -16.12 9.37 -7.06
C GLN A 25 -14.69 9.66 -7.52
N ASN A 26 -14.29 10.91 -7.37
CA ASN A 26 -12.89 11.31 -7.53
C ASN A 26 -12.12 11.03 -6.24
N VAL A 27 -11.11 10.17 -6.33
CA VAL A 27 -10.19 9.92 -5.21
C VAL A 27 -8.96 10.79 -5.38
N SER A 28 -8.86 11.82 -4.55
CA SER A 28 -7.67 12.68 -4.51
C SER A 28 -6.49 11.92 -3.90
N TYR A 29 -5.42 11.74 -4.68
CA TYR A 29 -4.21 11.08 -4.22
C TYR A 29 -3.25 12.05 -3.52
N ASN A 30 -2.99 11.79 -2.24
CA ASN A 30 -1.97 12.49 -1.46
C ASN A 30 -1.05 11.47 -0.77
N ALA A 31 0.10 11.20 -1.41
CA ALA A 31 1.15 10.36 -0.84
C ALA A 31 2.20 11.19 -0.09
N THR A 32 1.78 11.85 0.98
CA THR A 32 2.72 12.46 1.92
C THR A 32 3.22 11.41 2.90
N ALA A 33 4.54 11.25 2.97
CA ALA A 33 5.20 10.29 3.85
C ALA A 33 6.41 10.95 4.54
N LEU A 34 6.85 10.37 5.66
CA LEU A 34 8.10 10.74 6.30
C LEU A 34 9.26 10.08 5.57
N VAL A 35 10.19 10.89 5.07
CA VAL A 35 11.39 10.42 4.37
C VAL A 35 12.64 10.85 5.14
N PRO A 36 13.73 10.04 5.09
CA PRO A 36 15.01 10.43 5.67
C PRO A 36 15.52 11.75 5.09
N ASP A 37 15.95 12.64 5.98
CA ASP A 37 16.47 13.96 5.64
C ASP A 37 17.55 14.36 6.65
N GLY A 38 18.82 14.19 6.26
CA GLY A 38 19.95 14.27 7.18
C GLY A 38 19.83 13.27 8.33
N ASP A 39 19.89 13.77 9.56
CA ASP A 39 19.77 12.97 10.79
C ASP A 39 18.31 12.76 11.24
N GLY A 40 17.33 13.24 10.48
CA GLY A 40 15.92 13.24 10.85
C GLY A 40 14.97 12.67 9.80
N LEU A 41 13.69 12.85 10.05
CA LEU A 41 12.60 12.54 9.11
C LEU A 41 11.85 13.82 8.79
N SER A 42 11.60 14.08 7.50
CA SER A 42 10.79 15.22 7.06
C SER A 42 9.59 14.77 6.22
N PRO A 43 8.43 15.44 6.33
CA PRO A 43 7.26 15.11 5.53
C PRO A 43 7.47 15.57 4.08
N ARG A 44 7.32 14.65 3.14
CA ARG A 44 7.45 14.92 1.70
C ARG A 44 6.36 14.19 0.94
N ARG A 45 5.85 14.82 -0.11
CA ARG A 45 5.02 14.12 -1.10
C ARG A 45 5.93 13.26 -1.97
N VAL A 46 5.72 11.95 -1.94
CA VAL A 46 6.55 10.97 -2.64
C VAL A 46 5.82 10.39 -3.84
N SER A 47 6.58 10.14 -4.90
CA SER A 47 6.15 9.35 -6.05
C SER A 47 6.16 7.85 -5.71
N LEU A 48 5.47 7.04 -6.52
CA LEU A 48 5.50 5.59 -6.39
C LEU A 48 6.93 5.02 -6.46
N GLY A 49 7.77 5.57 -7.35
CA GLY A 49 9.16 5.15 -7.47
C GLY A 49 9.98 5.40 -6.20
N GLU A 50 9.82 6.57 -5.59
CA GLU A 50 10.47 6.89 -4.31
C GLU A 50 9.96 5.99 -3.18
N MET A 51 8.65 5.72 -3.12
CA MET A 51 8.07 4.78 -2.14
C MET A 51 8.72 3.40 -2.26
N LEU A 52 8.84 2.86 -3.47
CA LEU A 52 9.45 1.56 -3.71
C LEU A 52 10.95 1.56 -3.39
N ASN A 53 11.66 2.64 -3.71
CA ASN A 53 13.08 2.80 -3.37
C ASN A 53 13.33 2.86 -1.86
N HIS A 54 12.40 3.40 -1.07
CA HIS A 54 12.47 3.33 0.39
C HIS A 54 12.08 1.95 0.93
N PHE A 55 11.05 1.33 0.34
CA PHE A 55 10.52 0.05 0.80
C PHE A 55 11.47 -1.13 0.55
N ASN A 56 12.11 -1.19 -0.61
CA ASN A 56 12.92 -2.35 -1.01
C ASN A 56 14.12 -2.61 -0.05
N PRO A 57 14.94 -1.61 0.32
CA PRO A 57 16.01 -1.80 1.31
C PRO A 57 15.48 -2.20 2.68
N PHE A 58 14.38 -1.58 3.13
CA PHE A 58 13.72 -1.94 4.39
C PHE A 58 13.28 -3.40 4.39
N ARG A 59 12.65 -3.87 3.31
CA ARG A 59 12.21 -5.26 3.17
C ARG A 59 13.37 -6.23 3.12
N TYR A 60 14.42 -5.90 2.37
CA TYR A 60 15.61 -6.73 2.32
C TYR A 60 16.24 -6.91 3.70
N ALA A 61 16.46 -5.81 4.42
CA ALA A 61 17.03 -5.84 5.77
C ALA A 61 16.15 -6.61 6.76
N THR A 62 14.83 -6.43 6.69
CA THR A 62 13.88 -7.13 7.57
C THR A 62 13.89 -8.64 7.31
N THR A 63 13.84 -9.04 6.04
CA THR A 63 13.91 -10.44 5.65
C THR A 63 15.24 -11.07 6.05
N ARG A 64 16.36 -10.37 5.86
CA ARG A 64 17.68 -10.83 6.29
C ARG A 64 17.74 -11.08 7.79
N ARG A 65 17.29 -10.11 8.61
CA ARG A 65 17.23 -10.24 10.08
C ARG A 65 16.38 -11.44 10.52
N ARG A 66 15.25 -11.70 9.83
CA ARG A 66 14.42 -12.87 10.10
C ARG A 66 15.19 -14.17 9.86
N PHE A 67 15.91 -14.28 8.74
CA PHE A 67 16.72 -15.46 8.45
C PHE A 67 17.91 -15.60 9.40
N GLU A 68 18.60 -14.52 9.74
CA GLU A 68 19.66 -14.52 10.75
C GLU A 68 19.15 -15.07 12.09
N PHE A 69 17.99 -14.61 12.57
CA PHE A 69 17.35 -15.13 13.79
C PHE A 69 16.99 -16.62 13.68
N GLN A 70 16.45 -17.05 12.52
CA GLN A 70 16.13 -18.44 12.26
C GLN A 70 17.36 -19.35 12.15
N LEU A 71 18.53 -18.80 11.82
CA LEU A 71 19.80 -19.54 11.78
C LEU A 71 20.45 -19.63 13.16
N THR A 72 20.34 -18.60 14.00
CA THR A 72 20.87 -18.63 15.37
C THR A 72 20.05 -19.53 16.29
N THR A 73 18.75 -19.65 16.06
CA THR A 73 17.86 -20.51 16.87
C THR A 73 18.26 -22.01 16.84
N PRO A 74 18.48 -22.67 15.69
CA PRO A 74 18.90 -24.08 15.64
C PRO A 74 20.31 -24.31 16.21
N GLN A 75 21.23 -23.33 16.11
CA GLN A 75 22.56 -23.43 16.72
C GLN A 75 22.53 -23.36 18.26
N THR A 76 21.42 -22.89 18.85
CA THR A 76 21.24 -22.78 20.32
C THR A 76 20.53 -24.01 20.91
N HIS A 77 20.25 -25.06 20.11
CA HIS A 77 19.69 -26.32 20.60
C HIS A 77 20.78 -27.42 20.65
N PRO A 78 21.61 -27.49 21.71
CA PRO A 78 22.56 -28.60 21.92
C PRO A 78 21.89 -29.96 22.21
N ILE A 79 20.58 -30.08 22.00
CA ILE A 79 19.77 -31.26 22.34
C ILE A 79 19.90 -32.36 21.25
N LEU A 80 20.49 -32.05 20.10
CA LEU A 80 20.58 -32.98 18.96
C LEU A 80 21.97 -33.58 18.72
N GLU A 81 23.00 -33.23 19.51
CA GLU A 81 24.33 -33.88 19.43
C GLU A 81 24.49 -35.07 20.41
N GLY A 82 23.45 -35.37 21.19
CA GLY A 82 23.44 -36.44 22.21
C GLY A 82 22.51 -37.62 21.91
N PHE A 83 22.01 -37.77 20.68
CA PHE A 83 21.24 -38.92 20.22
C PHE A 83 21.93 -39.62 19.05
#